data_AF-A0A937QK82-F1
#
_entry.id   AF-A0A937QK82-F1
#
_cell.length_a   1.000
_cell.length_b   1.000
_cell.length_c   1.000
_cell.angle_alpha   90.00
_cell.angle_beta   90.00
_cell.angle_gamma   90.00
#
_symmetry.space_group_name_H-M   'P 1'
#
loop_
_entity.id
_entity.type
_entity.pdbx_description
1 polymer ?
#
loop_
_entity_poly.entity_id
_entity_poly.type
_entity_poly.pdbx_seq_one_letter_code
_entity_poly.pdbx_strand_id
1 'polypeptide(L)'
;MYEQERLVSCGDVVIAESALLRRERKNRYGSVPGLDDSELAGPDELERQVLRQEFAPVLALPVSGGRCSMRPNIEQDGSVDWGAFGTVDFDRCSGGFDKVRYKADKVREQLKNLLILLGIVNERIKTRAKYLVLKYLRMGIIELEHIENNDMRALARLYLRARRMRTEIAELWEASERRRQRKAETLWASV
;
A
#
# COMPACT_ATOMS: atom_id res chain seq x y z
N MET A 1 6.80 -1.86 -31.76
CA MET A 1 8.26 -2.07 -31.81
C MET A 1 8.47 -3.43 -32.46
N TYR A 2 9.14 -3.48 -33.61
CA TYR A 2 9.33 -4.74 -34.35
C TYR A 2 10.41 -5.56 -33.65
N GLU A 3 10.09 -6.81 -33.30
CA GLU A 3 11.08 -7.79 -32.87
C GLU A 3 11.97 -8.13 -34.08
N GLN A 4 13.24 -7.77 -34.02
CA GLN A 4 14.22 -8.20 -35.01
C GLN A 4 14.56 -9.67 -34.73
N GLU A 5 13.97 -10.57 -35.52
CA GLU A 5 14.27 -12.01 -35.47
C GLU A 5 15.72 -12.25 -35.87
N ARG A 6 16.53 -12.76 -34.92
CA ARG A 6 17.91 -13.17 -35.19
C ARG A 6 17.91 -14.54 -35.86
N LEU A 7 18.44 -14.59 -37.07
CA LEU A 7 18.60 -15.81 -37.86
C LEU A 7 19.98 -16.41 -37.58
N VAL A 8 20.05 -17.73 -37.39
CA VAL A 8 21.30 -18.48 -37.22
C VAL A 8 21.46 -19.43 -38.40
N SER A 9 22.63 -19.43 -39.05
CA SER A 9 22.94 -20.33 -40.16
C SER A 9 23.61 -21.61 -39.66
N CYS A 10 23.05 -22.76 -40.01
CA CYS A 10 23.68 -24.06 -39.77
C CYS A 10 23.81 -24.79 -41.11
N GLY A 11 24.97 -24.64 -41.77
CA GLY A 11 25.14 -25.04 -43.18
C GLY A 11 24.35 -24.12 -44.12
N ASP A 12 23.76 -24.69 -45.19
CA ASP A 12 23.05 -23.95 -46.25
C ASP A 12 21.59 -23.61 -45.92
N VAL A 13 21.14 -23.84 -44.68
CA VAL A 13 19.75 -23.58 -44.27
C VAL A 13 19.71 -22.54 -43.14
N VAL A 14 18.90 -21.50 -43.36
CA VAL A 14 18.67 -20.41 -42.41
C VAL A 14 17.36 -20.69 -41.66
N ILE A 15 17.44 -20.88 -40.34
CA ILE A 15 16.29 -21.22 -39.50
C ILE A 15 16.15 -20.15 -38.40
N ALA A 16 14.90 -19.77 -38.10
CA ALA A 16 14.58 -18.93 -36.95
C ALA A 16 14.96 -19.64 -35.64
N GLU A 17 15.66 -18.96 -34.75
CA GLU A 17 16.16 -19.55 -33.52
C GLU A 17 15.00 -20.09 -32.66
N SER A 18 14.89 -21.41 -32.53
CA SER A 18 13.74 -22.03 -31.87
C SER A 18 13.73 -21.76 -30.35
N ALA A 19 12.54 -21.53 -29.78
CA ALA A 19 12.37 -21.27 -28.35
C ALA A 19 12.84 -22.41 -27.43
N LEU A 20 13.02 -23.63 -27.97
CA LEU A 20 13.48 -24.80 -27.22
C LEU A 20 15.00 -24.75 -26.92
N LEU A 21 15.81 -24.14 -27.79
CA LEU A 21 17.24 -23.88 -27.53
C LEU A 21 17.46 -22.91 -26.36
N ARG A 22 16.45 -22.08 -26.00
CA ARG A 22 16.52 -21.21 -24.83
C ARG A 22 16.47 -21.98 -23.51
N ARG A 23 15.94 -23.21 -23.49
CA ARG A 23 15.81 -24.02 -22.26
C ARG A 23 17.09 -24.74 -21.86
N GLU A 24 18.00 -25.00 -22.79
CA GLU A 24 19.27 -25.70 -22.55
C GLU A 24 20.45 -24.75 -22.29
N ARG A 25 20.27 -23.43 -22.47
CA ARG A 25 21.31 -22.45 -22.12
C ARG A 25 21.44 -22.35 -20.60
N LYS A 26 22.64 -22.63 -20.08
CA LYS A 26 23.00 -22.36 -18.67
C LYS A 26 22.78 -20.89 -18.29
N ASN A 27 22.84 -19.97 -19.26
CA ASN A 27 22.70 -18.54 -19.04
C ASN A 27 21.40 -18.01 -19.70
N ARG A 28 20.48 -17.47 -18.89
CA ARG A 28 19.14 -17.00 -19.35
C ARG A 28 19.19 -15.75 -20.23
N TYR A 29 20.30 -15.01 -20.19
CA TYR A 29 20.43 -13.68 -20.80
C TYR A 29 21.24 -13.70 -22.11
N GLY A 30 21.70 -14.88 -22.55
CA GLY A 30 22.51 -15.05 -23.75
C GLY A 30 24.00 -14.79 -23.54
N SER A 31 24.78 -14.98 -24.61
CA SER A 31 26.23 -14.74 -24.65
C SER A 31 26.55 -13.51 -25.48
N VAL A 32 27.67 -12.85 -25.17
CA VAL A 32 28.15 -11.68 -25.92
C VAL A 32 29.29 -12.13 -26.84
N PRO A 33 29.18 -11.94 -28.18
CA PRO A 33 30.24 -12.35 -29.10
C PRO A 33 31.59 -11.70 -28.75
N GLY A 34 32.61 -12.53 -28.56
CA GLY A 34 33.98 -12.09 -28.24
C GLY A 34 34.27 -11.89 -26.74
N LEU A 35 33.32 -12.21 -25.86
CA LEU A 35 33.51 -12.16 -24.41
C LEU A 35 33.11 -13.51 -23.80
N ASP A 36 33.88 -14.00 -22.84
CA ASP A 36 33.57 -15.29 -22.22
C ASP A 36 32.37 -15.17 -21.28
N ASP A 37 31.52 -16.21 -21.26
CA ASP A 37 30.29 -16.21 -20.46
C ASP A 37 30.56 -16.21 -18.95
N SER A 38 31.76 -16.63 -18.52
CA SER A 38 32.19 -16.54 -17.11
C SER A 38 32.54 -15.12 -16.67
N GLU A 39 32.85 -14.23 -17.62
CA GLU A 39 33.12 -12.82 -17.39
C GLU A 39 31.85 -11.97 -17.44
N LEU A 40 30.72 -12.54 -17.87
CA LEU A 40 29.43 -11.85 -17.88
C LEU A 40 28.89 -11.72 -16.45
N ALA A 41 28.49 -10.49 -16.12
CA ALA A 41 27.79 -10.20 -14.86
C ALA A 41 26.57 -11.11 -14.72
N GLY A 42 26.45 -11.73 -13.54
CA GLY A 42 25.30 -12.58 -13.23
C GLY A 42 23.98 -11.78 -13.25
N PRO A 43 22.83 -12.46 -13.37
CA PRO A 43 21.53 -11.79 -13.35
C PRO A 43 21.33 -10.89 -12.13
N ASP A 44 21.72 -11.39 -10.95
CA ASP A 44 21.61 -10.65 -9.70
C ASP A 44 22.54 -9.43 -9.65
N GLU A 45 23.64 -9.46 -10.39
CA GLU A 45 24.58 -8.34 -10.49
C GLU A 45 24.04 -7.27 -11.44
N LEU A 46 23.46 -7.67 -12.57
CA LEU A 46 22.77 -6.76 -13.50
C LEU A 46 21.58 -6.07 -12.83
N GLU A 47 20.75 -6.82 -12.10
CA GLU A 47 19.64 -6.24 -11.34
C GLU A 47 20.13 -5.24 -10.29
N ARG A 48 21.22 -5.56 -9.58
CA ARG A 48 21.86 -4.62 -8.64
C ARG A 48 22.38 -3.36 -9.33
N GLN A 49 22.97 -3.47 -10.52
CA GLN A 49 23.44 -2.31 -11.29
C GLN A 49 22.27 -1.41 -11.72
N VAL A 50 21.17 -1.99 -12.21
CA VAL A 50 19.96 -1.24 -12.59
C VAL A 50 19.35 -0.55 -11.37
N LEU A 51 19.19 -1.27 -10.25
CA LEU A 51 18.66 -0.69 -9.01
C LEU A 51 19.55 0.44 -8.50
N ARG A 52 20.87 0.28 -8.59
CA ARG A 52 21.81 1.33 -8.22
C ARG A 52 21.71 2.52 -9.17
N GLN A 53 21.56 2.32 -10.47
CA GLN A 53 21.46 3.42 -11.42
C GLN A 53 20.14 4.19 -11.27
N GLU A 54 19.01 3.50 -11.13
CA GLU A 54 17.68 4.11 -11.06
C GLU A 54 17.37 4.68 -9.68
N PHE A 55 17.77 3.99 -8.62
CA PHE A 55 17.37 4.32 -7.25
C PHE A 55 18.49 4.89 -6.39
N ALA A 56 19.76 4.95 -6.84
CA ALA A 56 20.80 5.65 -6.08
C ALA A 56 20.42 7.10 -5.70
N PRO A 57 19.76 7.90 -6.56
CA PRO A 57 19.33 9.24 -6.16
C PRO A 57 18.36 9.23 -4.98
N VAL A 58 17.44 8.25 -4.92
CA VAL A 58 16.47 8.08 -3.83
C VAL A 58 17.16 7.58 -2.56
N LEU A 59 18.09 6.63 -2.70
CA LEU A 59 18.89 6.10 -1.59
C LEU A 59 19.91 7.11 -1.03
N ALA A 60 20.36 8.05 -1.87
CA ALA A 60 21.27 9.14 -1.49
C ALA A 60 20.54 10.33 -0.86
N LEU A 61 19.20 10.35 -0.86
CA LEU A 61 18.47 11.38 -0.13
C LEU A 61 18.84 11.28 1.36
N PRO A 62 19.17 12.40 2.02
CA PRO A 62 19.37 12.42 3.45
C PRO A 62 18.07 11.96 4.09
N VAL A 63 18.07 10.74 4.63
CA VAL A 63 16.92 10.20 5.35
C VAL A 63 16.76 11.10 6.56
N SER A 64 15.70 11.92 6.59
CA SER A 64 15.37 12.74 7.75
C SER A 64 15.22 11.79 8.93
N GLY A 65 16.23 11.76 9.79
CA GLY A 65 16.33 10.83 10.90
C GLY A 65 15.30 11.19 11.96
N GLY A 66 14.06 10.72 11.79
CA GLY A 66 13.29 10.32 12.95
C GLY A 66 14.12 9.32 13.74
N ARG A 67 14.15 9.42 15.07
CA ARG A 67 14.83 8.48 15.96
C ARG A 67 14.18 7.09 15.85
N CYS A 68 14.42 6.39 14.75
CA CYS A 68 14.10 4.98 14.62
C CYS A 68 15.32 4.21 15.14
N SER A 69 15.15 3.51 16.25
CA SER A 69 16.17 2.63 16.85
C SER A 69 16.44 1.36 16.02
N MET A 70 15.81 1.27 14.86
CA MET A 70 15.78 0.10 13.99
C MET A 70 16.32 0.53 12.63
N ARG A 71 17.58 0.20 12.33
CA ARG A 71 18.13 0.21 10.97
C ARG A 71 18.45 -1.22 10.54
N PRO A 72 18.02 -1.66 9.34
CA PRO A 72 18.46 -2.95 8.81
C PRO A 72 19.97 -2.89 8.58
N ASN A 73 20.67 -3.98 8.89
CA ASN A 73 22.09 -4.09 8.60
C ASN A 73 22.24 -4.48 7.14
N ILE A 74 23.01 -3.71 6.39
CA ILE A 74 23.37 -4.04 5.00
C ILE A 74 24.75 -4.69 5.08
N GLU A 75 24.82 -5.97 4.73
CA GLU A 75 26.08 -6.69 4.68
C GLU A 75 26.93 -6.25 3.48
N GLN A 76 28.21 -6.62 3.51
CA GLN A 76 29.21 -6.14 2.54
C GLN A 76 28.95 -6.65 1.10
N ASP A 77 28.16 -7.71 0.93
CA ASP A 77 27.70 -8.28 -0.33
C ASP A 77 26.42 -7.61 -0.88
N GLY A 78 25.90 -6.62 -0.15
CA GLY A 78 24.65 -5.93 -0.48
C GLY A 78 23.40 -6.72 -0.11
N SER A 79 23.54 -7.85 0.60
CA SER A 79 22.40 -8.52 1.21
C SER A 79 21.88 -7.68 2.38
N VAL A 80 20.56 -7.53 2.46
CA VAL A 80 19.91 -6.77 3.53
C VAL A 80 19.49 -7.76 4.59
N ASP A 81 20.24 -7.81 5.71
CA ASP A 81 19.81 -8.52 6.89
C ASP A 81 18.72 -7.70 7.56
N TRP A 82 17.48 -8.12 7.31
CA TRP A 82 16.32 -7.57 7.98
C TRP A 82 16.30 -7.97 9.46
N GLY A 83 17.15 -8.86 9.97
CA GLY A 83 17.19 -9.24 11.39
C GLY A 83 15.79 -9.48 12.00
N ALA A 84 15.57 -8.96 13.22
CA ALA A 84 14.29 -9.00 13.94
C ALA A 84 13.14 -8.15 13.32
N PHE A 85 13.36 -7.52 12.15
CA PHE A 85 12.36 -6.75 11.41
C PHE A 85 11.34 -7.66 10.72
N GLY A 86 11.64 -8.96 10.64
CA GLY A 86 10.68 -10.01 10.34
C GLY A 86 9.64 -10.14 11.45
N THR A 87 8.62 -9.29 11.41
CA THR A 87 7.24 -9.55 11.89
C THR A 87 6.87 -9.39 13.36
N VAL A 88 7.76 -9.30 14.36
CA VAL A 88 7.32 -9.29 15.79
C VAL A 88 7.78 -8.09 16.63
N ASP A 89 8.97 -7.53 16.41
CA ASP A 89 9.51 -6.51 17.32
C ASP A 89 9.12 -5.05 16.98
N PHE A 90 8.61 -4.79 15.77
CA PHE A 90 8.03 -3.47 15.42
C PHE A 90 6.81 -3.10 16.27
N ASP A 91 5.97 -4.09 16.59
CA ASP A 91 4.79 -3.90 17.45
C ASP A 91 5.17 -3.66 18.91
N ARG A 92 6.34 -4.15 19.34
CA ARG A 92 6.87 -3.91 20.70
C ARG A 92 7.46 -2.52 20.84
N CYS A 93 8.21 -2.04 19.85
CA CYS A 93 8.85 -0.72 19.92
C CYS A 93 7.90 0.46 19.73
N SER A 94 6.69 0.25 19.19
CA SER A 94 5.65 1.28 19.06
C SER A 94 4.75 1.46 20.30
N GLY A 95 5.04 0.75 21.42
CA GLY A 95 4.28 0.86 22.66
C GLY A 95 3.17 -0.21 22.83
N GLY A 96 3.27 -1.32 22.08
CA GLY A 96 2.34 -2.45 22.14
C GLY A 96 1.13 -2.28 21.22
N PHE A 97 0.64 -3.40 20.69
CA PHE A 97 -0.52 -3.44 19.79
C PHE A 97 -1.80 -2.96 20.48
N ASP A 98 -2.21 -1.73 20.19
CA ASP A 98 -3.50 -1.20 20.66
C ASP A 98 -4.63 -1.69 19.74
N LYS A 99 -5.30 -2.77 20.17
CA LYS A 99 -6.47 -3.34 19.50
C LYS A 99 -7.55 -2.30 19.18
N VAL A 100 -7.69 -1.26 20.01
CA VAL A 100 -8.71 -0.21 19.80
C VAL A 100 -8.32 0.70 18.64
N ARG A 101 -7.05 1.09 18.56
CA ARG A 101 -6.51 1.87 17.42
C ARG A 101 -6.60 1.09 16.13
N TYR A 102 -6.17 -0.17 16.14
CA TYR A 102 -6.30 -1.05 14.98
C TYR A 102 -7.76 -1.15 14.50
N LYS A 103 -8.71 -1.31 15.44
CA LYS A 103 -10.14 -1.30 15.10
C LYS A 103 -10.56 0.05 14.49
N ALA A 104 -10.14 1.18 15.07
CA ALA A 104 -10.46 2.51 14.56
C ALA A 104 -9.93 2.72 13.14
N ASP A 105 -8.71 2.27 12.85
CA ASP A 105 -8.11 2.35 11.52
C ASP A 105 -8.86 1.47 10.51
N LYS A 106 -9.26 0.25 10.90
CA LYS A 106 -10.08 -0.61 10.05
C LYS A 106 -11.45 0.02 9.73
N VAL A 107 -12.10 0.65 10.70
CA VAL A 107 -13.37 1.39 10.47
C VAL A 107 -13.11 2.62 9.59
N ARG A 108 -11.95 3.27 9.71
CA ARG A 108 -11.55 4.40 8.86
C ARG A 108 -11.35 3.99 7.41
N GLU A 109 -10.78 2.82 7.15
CA GLU A 109 -10.68 2.27 5.79
C GLU A 109 -12.07 1.97 5.20
N GLN A 110 -12.95 1.35 5.99
CA GLN A 110 -14.34 1.13 5.57
C GLN A 110 -15.05 2.45 5.26
N LEU A 111 -14.83 3.49 6.06
CA LEU A 111 -15.36 4.82 5.82
C LEU A 111 -14.84 5.42 4.52
N LYS A 112 -13.57 5.24 4.16
CA LYS A 112 -13.02 5.71 2.86
C LYS A 112 -13.77 5.06 1.70
N ASN A 113 -13.93 3.74 1.73
CA ASN A 113 -14.67 3.00 0.69
C ASN A 113 -16.12 3.50 0.57
N LEU A 114 -16.76 3.76 1.70
CA LEU A 114 -18.11 4.29 1.74
C LEU A 114 -18.19 5.71 1.16
N LEU A 115 -17.22 6.58 1.45
CA LEU A 115 -17.16 7.93 0.88
C LEU A 115 -16.99 7.93 -0.63
N ILE A 116 -16.25 6.95 -1.19
CA ILE A 116 -16.16 6.76 -2.65
C ILE A 116 -17.53 6.41 -3.23
N LEU A 117 -18.23 5.43 -2.64
CA LEU A 117 -19.59 5.07 -3.06
C LEU A 117 -20.57 6.25 -2.95
N LEU A 118 -20.46 7.02 -1.86
CA LEU A 118 -21.26 8.22 -1.66
C LEU A 118 -20.96 9.28 -2.73
N GLY A 119 -19.69 9.45 -3.14
CA GLY A 119 -19.29 10.30 -4.26
C GLY A 119 -19.94 9.88 -5.57
N ILE A 120 -19.86 8.60 -5.92
CA ILE A 120 -20.44 8.04 -7.15
C ILE A 120 -21.96 8.28 -7.20
N VAL A 121 -22.68 7.98 -6.10
CA VAL A 121 -24.14 8.20 -6.05
C VAL A 121 -24.47 9.69 -6.09
N ASN A 122 -23.67 10.52 -5.42
CA ASN A 122 -23.85 11.97 -5.44
C ASN A 122 -23.69 12.56 -6.85
N GLU A 123 -22.75 12.05 -7.65
CA GLU A 123 -22.54 12.52 -9.04
C GLU A 123 -23.69 12.16 -9.97
N ARG A 124 -24.34 11.00 -9.77
CA ARG A 124 -25.51 10.58 -10.57
C ARG A 124 -26.70 11.53 -10.42
N ILE A 125 -26.87 12.13 -9.23
CA ILE A 125 -27.97 13.03 -8.94
C ILE A 125 -27.55 14.47 -9.28
N LYS A 126 -28.01 14.99 -10.43
CA LYS A 126 -27.65 16.35 -10.89
C LYS A 126 -28.29 17.47 -10.07
N THR A 127 -29.40 17.20 -9.38
CA THR A 127 -30.21 18.21 -8.72
C THR A 127 -29.60 18.71 -7.40
N ARG A 128 -29.66 20.02 -7.14
CA ARG A 128 -29.25 20.61 -5.85
C ARG A 128 -30.13 20.19 -4.66
N ALA A 129 -31.32 19.65 -4.93
CA ALA A 129 -32.24 19.12 -3.92
C ALA A 129 -31.61 18.07 -3.00
N LYS A 130 -30.60 17.33 -3.48
CA LYS A 130 -29.86 16.33 -2.67
C LYS A 130 -29.26 16.93 -1.41
N TYR A 131 -28.78 18.18 -1.48
CA TYR A 131 -28.20 18.85 -0.33
C TYR A 131 -29.27 19.29 0.69
N LEU A 132 -30.47 19.65 0.23
CA LEU A 132 -31.59 19.97 1.12
C LEU A 132 -32.09 18.72 1.83
N VAL A 133 -32.24 17.61 1.12
CA VAL A 133 -32.61 16.30 1.71
C VAL A 133 -31.59 15.91 2.77
N LEU A 134 -30.30 15.94 2.46
CA LEU A 134 -29.24 15.64 3.43
C LEU A 134 -29.23 16.61 4.62
N LYS A 135 -29.52 17.90 4.41
CA LYS A 135 -29.64 18.90 5.48
C LYS A 135 -30.80 18.57 6.42
N TYR A 136 -32.00 18.35 5.91
CA TYR A 136 -33.18 18.03 6.73
C TYR A 136 -33.04 16.69 7.44
N LEU A 137 -32.41 15.71 6.78
CA LEU A 137 -32.13 14.42 7.38
C LEU A 137 -31.05 14.51 8.47
N ARG A 138 -30.05 15.38 8.33
CA ARG A 138 -29.08 15.68 9.39
C ARG A 138 -29.77 16.30 10.62
N MET A 139 -30.76 17.16 10.39
CA MET A 139 -31.56 17.82 11.42
C MET A 139 -32.62 16.90 12.05
N GLY A 140 -32.88 15.73 11.47
CA GLY A 140 -33.92 14.81 11.96
C GLY A 140 -35.35 15.26 11.64
N ILE A 141 -35.53 16.18 10.68
CA ILE A 141 -36.86 16.65 10.25
C ILE A 141 -37.54 15.62 9.33
N ILE A 142 -36.73 14.91 8.53
CA ILE A 142 -37.21 13.86 7.65
C ILE A 142 -36.50 12.54 7.96
N GLU A 143 -37.24 11.45 7.83
CA GLU A 143 -36.72 10.10 7.93
C GLU A 143 -36.45 9.53 6.53
N LEU A 144 -35.77 8.39 6.49
CA LEU A 144 -35.44 7.68 5.25
C LEU A 144 -36.69 7.26 4.46
N GLU A 145 -37.79 6.99 5.16
CA GLU A 145 -39.04 6.51 4.58
C GLU A 145 -39.77 7.61 3.81
N HIS A 146 -39.63 8.87 4.24
CA HIS A 146 -40.20 10.04 3.60
C HIS A 146 -39.55 10.40 2.25
N ILE A 147 -38.46 9.73 1.87
CA ILE A 147 -37.76 9.98 0.59
C ILE A 147 -38.28 9.00 -0.45
N GLU A 148 -39.06 9.48 -1.42
CA GLU A 148 -39.64 8.65 -2.50
C GLU A 148 -38.59 8.24 -3.56
N ASN A 149 -37.68 9.15 -3.92
CA ASN A 149 -36.68 8.88 -4.95
C ASN A 149 -35.63 7.87 -4.46
N ASN A 150 -35.48 6.76 -5.18
CA ASN A 150 -34.58 5.67 -4.83
C ASN A 150 -33.11 6.07 -4.74
N ASP A 151 -32.61 6.92 -5.66
CA ASP A 151 -31.22 7.38 -5.64
C ASP A 151 -30.95 8.31 -4.46
N MET A 152 -31.89 9.22 -4.17
CA MET A 152 -31.81 10.10 -2.99
C MET A 152 -31.85 9.30 -1.69
N ARG A 153 -32.68 8.25 -1.65
CA ARG A 153 -32.77 7.34 -0.51
C ARG A 153 -31.47 6.56 -0.33
N ALA A 154 -30.86 6.08 -1.41
CA ALA A 154 -29.55 5.42 -1.38
C ALA A 154 -28.46 6.38 -0.86
N LEU A 155 -28.43 7.62 -1.36
CA LEU A 155 -27.51 8.66 -0.90
C LEU A 155 -27.68 8.94 0.61
N ALA A 156 -28.92 9.08 1.08
CA ALA A 156 -29.23 9.31 2.48
C ALA A 156 -28.79 8.13 3.38
N ARG A 157 -29.01 6.88 2.95
CA ARG A 157 -28.55 5.70 3.67
C ARG A 157 -27.02 5.68 3.83
N LEU A 158 -26.30 5.94 2.73
CA LEU A 158 -24.83 6.02 2.75
C LEU A 158 -24.36 7.14 3.69
N TYR A 159 -24.99 8.32 3.62
CA TYR A 159 -24.67 9.44 4.49
C TYR A 159 -24.82 9.09 5.98
N LEU A 160 -25.95 8.47 6.37
CA LEU A 160 -26.17 8.06 7.75
C LEU A 160 -25.16 7.02 8.22
N ARG A 161 -24.84 6.05 7.36
CA ARG A 161 -23.83 5.03 7.68
C ARG A 161 -22.45 5.65 7.85
N ALA A 162 -22.05 6.57 6.98
CA ALA A 162 -20.80 7.33 7.12
C ALA A 162 -20.76 8.13 8.42
N ARG A 163 -21.88 8.77 8.80
CA ARG A 163 -22.00 9.50 10.05
C ARG A 163 -21.80 8.59 11.27
N ARG A 164 -22.44 7.41 11.29
CA ARG A 164 -22.26 6.41 12.36
C ARG A 164 -20.82 5.90 12.46
N MET A 165 -20.17 5.64 11.32
CA MET A 165 -18.75 5.23 11.33
C MET A 165 -17.84 6.34 11.88
N ARG A 166 -18.11 7.61 11.57
CA ARG A 166 -17.35 8.73 12.13
C ARG A 166 -17.50 8.83 13.65
N THR A 167 -18.70 8.63 14.18
CA THR A 167 -18.91 8.63 15.64
C THR A 167 -18.21 7.45 16.29
N GLU A 168 -18.29 6.24 15.71
CA GLU A 168 -17.57 5.07 16.22
C GLU A 168 -16.06 5.30 16.25
N ILE A 169 -15.49 5.88 15.20
CA ILE A 169 -14.06 6.24 15.17
C ILE A 169 -13.72 7.19 16.31
N ALA A 170 -14.48 8.27 16.49
CA ALA A 170 -14.24 9.24 17.56
C ALA A 170 -14.29 8.60 18.95
N GLU A 171 -15.29 7.77 19.21
CA GLU A 171 -15.44 7.02 20.47
C GLU A 171 -14.25 6.08 20.73
N LEU A 172 -13.77 5.38 19.69
CA LEU A 172 -12.61 4.49 19.81
C LEU A 172 -11.32 5.28 20.12
N TRP A 173 -11.13 6.44 19.49
CA TRP A 173 -9.98 7.31 19.76
C TRP A 173 -10.01 7.85 21.19
N GLU A 174 -11.14 8.38 21.64
CA GLU A 174 -11.31 8.85 23.02
C GLU A 174 -11.07 7.73 24.03
N ALA A 175 -11.60 6.52 23.77
CA ALA A 175 -11.39 5.37 24.65
C ALA A 175 -9.91 4.95 24.74
N SER A 176 -9.18 4.96 23.62
CA SER A 176 -7.74 4.68 23.60
C SER A 176 -6.96 5.75 24.37
N GLU A 177 -7.32 7.03 24.20
CA GLU A 177 -6.64 8.14 24.86
C GLU A 177 -6.84 8.14 26.37
N ARG A 178 -8.08 7.92 26.85
CA ARG A 178 -8.39 7.75 28.29
C ARG A 178 -7.61 6.61 28.92
N ARG A 179 -7.38 5.50 28.19
CA ARG A 179 -6.55 4.39 28.69
C ARG A 179 -5.09 4.76 28.78
N ARG A 180 -4.55 5.52 27.82
CA ARG A 180 -3.17 6.01 27.85
C ARG A 180 -2.95 6.97 29.02
N GLN A 181 -3.90 7.87 29.27
CA GLN A 181 -3.86 8.78 30.42
C GLN A 181 -3.83 8.01 31.75
N ARG A 182 -4.75 7.05 31.95
CA ARG A 182 -4.76 6.20 33.15
C ARG A 182 -3.45 5.43 33.36
N LYS A 183 -2.89 4.86 32.28
CA LYS A 183 -1.59 4.16 32.35
C LYS A 183 -0.46 5.10 32.73
N ALA A 184 -0.45 6.31 32.18
CA ALA A 184 0.53 7.33 32.54
C ALA A 184 0.37 7.69 34.02
N GLU A 185 -0.84 8.01 34.49
CA GLU A 185 -1.13 8.32 35.89
C GLU A 185 -0.67 7.21 36.84
N THR A 186 -0.92 5.94 36.51
CA THR A 186 -0.44 4.81 37.33
C THR A 186 1.08 4.70 37.37
N LEU A 187 1.78 5.01 36.27
CA LEU A 187 3.24 5.01 36.23
C LEU A 187 3.80 6.15 37.07
N TRP A 188 3.24 7.37 36.92
CA TRP A 188 3.64 8.54 37.71
C TRP A 188 3.35 8.39 39.20
N ALA A 189 2.28 7.68 39.58
CA ALA A 189 1.97 7.39 40.99
C ALA A 189 2.86 6.30 41.61
N SER A 190 3.64 5.57 40.81
CA SER A 190 4.54 4.50 41.26
C SER A 190 6.01 4.91 41.37
N VAL A 191 6.33 6.16 41.03
CA VAL A 191 7.65 6.81 41.16
C VAL A 191 7.63 7.71 42.39
#